data_AF-A0A9D4J9E1-F1
#
_entry.id   AF-A0A9D4J9E1-F1
#
_cell.length_a   1.000
_cell.length_b   1.000
_cell.length_c   1.000
_cell.angle_alpha   90.00
_cell.angle_beta   90.00
_cell.angle_gamma   90.00
#
_symmetry.space_group_name_H-M   'P 1'
#
loop_
_entity.id
_entity.type
_entity.pdbx_description
1 polymer ?
#
loop_
_entity_poly.entity_id
_entity_poly.type
_entity_poly.pdbx_seq_one_letter_code
_entity_poly.pdbx_strand_id
1 'polypeptide(L)'
;MLVMLMSHHMMILSQHGMPSWIFWTLITTAHFFVLIVGPYPDSVVMDATSVSFRKHLMSWGELMSSIDRPGEPYDKKNPNKVKERTIFSATVRRILQQYVTCGIENSRSTSLLEAIRSDTGSAPMSDLVEHILGESKVVDQRIIVNAIWKDFVKVLASPNPVSSFIPPDEDIVDTLCKSFAKEEKLFSSDLELNMIQNKVPVIFDILKKIKNKFPFKLFLDCMAYMSSKVFQPFMQAPCPMELPDEQQNELEVYPCLSQFRKRGVYTADGRKRTKDDMCRKLAKGHPRLLPGIFTLYCLHGICYGFEVMRFCESPDVPFTLLRTRFPTAPKMVVYDNACSLHEYCLNRDPVFFKHTQFKVDSLHFKNHTACGPAYELKRYPAYAKFNSQVVEQANSRLQRLKASLSYMTQNNFLKHCKFYIWGQNTDILKRLNEENKAPK
;
A
#
# COMPACT_ATOMS: atom_id res chain seq x y z
N MET A 1 -9.23 35.81 -16.80
CA MET A 1 -8.83 37.23 -16.60
C MET A 1 -8.29 37.52 -15.20
N LEU A 2 -8.91 37.06 -14.10
CA LEU A 2 -8.34 37.26 -12.74
C LEU A 2 -6.96 36.60 -12.51
N VAL A 3 -6.67 35.47 -13.18
CA VAL A 3 -5.40 34.73 -13.04
C VAL A 3 -4.18 35.48 -13.63
N MET A 4 -4.38 36.32 -14.66
CA MET A 4 -3.28 37.08 -15.28
C MET A 4 -2.93 38.37 -14.53
N LEU A 5 -3.91 38.99 -13.84
CA LEU A 5 -3.69 40.20 -13.04
C LEU A 5 -2.85 39.92 -11.77
N MET A 6 -2.95 38.72 -11.19
CA MET A 6 -2.22 38.40 -9.94
C MET A 6 -0.76 37.98 -10.17
N SER A 7 -0.44 37.35 -11.31
CA SER A 7 0.96 37.01 -11.66
C SER A 7 1.78 38.26 -11.97
N HIS A 8 1.17 39.30 -12.56
CA HIS A 8 1.84 40.57 -12.83
C HIS A 8 2.12 41.36 -11.55
N HIS A 9 1.18 41.38 -10.59
CA HIS A 9 1.39 42.03 -9.30
C HIS A 9 2.49 41.36 -8.45
N MET A 10 2.60 40.03 -8.44
CA MET A 10 3.65 39.33 -7.68
C MET A 10 5.06 39.50 -8.29
N MET A 11 5.19 39.64 -9.61
CA MET A 11 6.47 39.98 -10.25
C MET A 11 6.89 41.43 -9.96
N ILE A 12 5.95 42.37 -9.94
CA ILE A 12 6.23 43.78 -9.59
C ILE A 12 6.70 43.89 -8.13
N LEU A 13 6.16 43.07 -7.21
CA LEU A 13 6.52 43.09 -5.79
C LEU A 13 7.93 42.53 -5.49
N SER A 14 8.51 41.72 -6.41
CA SER A 14 9.89 41.25 -6.31
C SER A 14 10.92 42.32 -6.70
N GLN A 15 10.54 43.32 -7.49
CA GLN A 15 11.48 44.33 -8.01
C GLN A 15 11.64 45.54 -7.09
N HIS A 16 10.81 45.69 -6.06
CA HIS A 16 10.79 46.88 -5.18
C HIS A 16 11.21 46.64 -3.73
N GLY A 17 11.94 45.57 -3.41
CA GLY A 17 12.61 45.42 -2.11
C GLY A 17 11.65 45.49 -0.91
N MET A 18 10.55 44.72 -0.94
CA MET A 18 9.61 44.70 0.17
C MET A 18 10.25 44.15 1.46
N PRO A 19 10.00 44.78 2.62
CA PRO A 19 10.36 44.23 3.92
C PRO A 19 9.73 42.86 4.14
N SER A 20 10.49 41.92 4.71
CA SER A 20 10.04 40.52 4.91
C SER A 20 8.67 40.43 5.57
N TRP A 21 8.37 41.32 6.53
CA TRP A 21 7.11 41.31 7.27
C TRP A 21 5.88 41.47 6.36
N ILE A 22 5.90 42.26 5.28
CA ILE A 22 4.74 42.43 4.37
C ILE A 22 4.48 41.16 3.55
N PHE A 23 5.56 40.49 3.10
CA PHE A 23 5.46 39.18 2.45
C PHE A 23 4.87 38.13 3.41
N TRP A 24 5.28 38.15 4.69
CA TRP A 24 4.69 37.31 5.74
C TRP A 24 3.24 37.71 6.09
N THR A 25 2.86 38.99 5.99
CA THR A 25 1.47 39.46 6.19
C THR A 25 0.54 39.01 5.06
N LEU A 26 1.02 38.98 3.82
CA LEU A 26 0.28 38.43 2.66
C LEU A 26 0.15 36.89 2.72
N ILE A 27 1.14 36.20 3.30
CA ILE A 27 1.05 34.75 3.57
C ILE A 27 0.09 34.46 4.74
N THR A 28 0.02 35.32 5.75
CA THR A 28 -0.82 35.06 6.95
C THR A 28 -2.32 35.24 6.70
N THR A 29 -2.72 36.00 5.68
CA THR A 29 -4.11 36.16 5.18
C THR A 29 -4.56 35.01 4.26
N ALA A 30 -4.13 33.78 4.59
CA ALA A 30 -4.21 32.52 3.84
C ALA A 30 -5.61 31.95 3.49
N HIS A 31 -6.61 32.78 3.21
CA HIS A 31 -7.86 32.34 2.58
C HIS A 31 -7.74 32.16 1.06
N PHE A 32 -6.63 32.58 0.44
CA PHE A 32 -6.51 32.63 -1.03
C PHE A 32 -5.85 31.41 -1.70
N PHE A 33 -5.16 30.53 -0.96
CA PHE A 33 -4.50 29.36 -1.55
C PHE A 33 -5.41 28.12 -1.45
N VAL A 34 -6.25 27.90 -2.45
CA VAL A 34 -6.95 26.63 -2.63
C VAL A 34 -6.01 25.69 -3.38
N LEU A 35 -5.76 24.48 -2.85
CA LEU A 35 -5.09 23.45 -3.64
C LEU A 35 -6.08 23.05 -4.74
N ILE A 36 -5.90 23.58 -5.94
CA ILE A 36 -6.66 23.14 -7.10
C ILE A 36 -6.13 21.75 -7.44
N VAL A 37 -6.97 20.73 -7.27
CA VAL A 37 -6.66 19.36 -7.67
C VAL A 37 -7.81 18.80 -8.49
N GLY A 38 -7.53 17.73 -9.23
CA GLY A 38 -8.48 17.06 -10.10
C GLY A 38 -9.51 16.20 -9.34
N PRO A 39 -10.28 15.36 -10.06
CA PRO A 39 -11.20 14.40 -9.44
C PRO A 39 -10.46 13.40 -8.53
N TYR A 40 -11.20 12.62 -7.75
CA TYR A 40 -10.64 11.56 -6.90
C TYR A 40 -9.67 10.67 -7.70
N PRO A 41 -8.41 10.52 -7.24
CA PRO A 41 -7.43 9.74 -7.98
C PRO A 41 -7.74 8.25 -7.85
N ASP A 42 -7.89 7.58 -9.00
CA ASP A 42 -8.01 6.12 -9.09
C ASP A 42 -6.77 5.38 -8.58
N SER A 43 -5.61 6.05 -8.55
CA SER A 43 -4.34 5.49 -8.11
C SER A 43 -3.58 6.52 -7.29
N VAL A 44 -3.15 6.12 -6.10
CA VAL A 44 -2.51 7.00 -5.14
C VAL A 44 -1.13 6.48 -4.75
N VAL A 45 -0.22 7.42 -4.50
CA VAL A 45 1.08 7.17 -3.90
C VAL A 45 1.13 7.93 -2.59
N MET A 46 1.50 7.25 -1.52
CA MET A 46 1.51 7.82 -0.17
C MET A 46 2.85 7.55 0.50
N ASP A 47 3.28 8.47 1.36
CA ASP A 47 4.48 8.32 2.18
C ASP A 47 4.44 9.30 3.35
N ALA A 48 5.19 8.95 4.39
CA ALA A 48 5.53 9.84 5.48
C ALA A 48 6.85 10.57 5.19
N THR A 49 6.88 11.88 5.43
CA THR A 49 8.11 12.68 5.38
C THR A 49 8.41 13.28 6.74
N SER A 50 9.69 13.25 7.14
CA SER A 50 10.17 13.74 8.44
C SER A 50 10.26 15.28 8.51
N VAL A 51 9.25 15.97 7.99
CA VAL A 51 9.04 17.42 8.08
C VAL A 51 7.99 17.66 9.16
N SER A 52 8.37 18.34 10.23
CA SER A 52 7.51 18.54 11.39
C SER A 52 7.92 19.77 12.21
N PHE A 53 7.16 20.06 13.26
CA PHE A 53 7.44 21.09 14.26
C PHE A 53 7.62 20.49 15.66
N ARG A 54 8.06 21.33 16.62
CA ARG A 54 8.32 20.89 18.00
C ARG A 54 7.03 20.54 18.74
N LYS A 55 7.05 19.43 19.49
CA LYS A 55 5.88 18.94 20.23
C LYS A 55 5.27 19.97 21.19
N HIS A 56 6.10 20.78 21.84
CA HIS A 56 5.64 21.81 22.80
C HIS A 56 4.93 23.01 22.15
N LEU A 57 4.97 23.13 20.82
CA LEU A 57 4.26 24.15 20.06
C LEU A 57 2.85 23.69 19.62
N MET A 58 2.46 22.48 20.03
CA MET A 58 1.12 21.90 19.88
C MET A 58 0.41 21.97 21.24
N SER A 59 -0.91 22.11 21.28
CA SER A 59 -1.59 22.10 22.58
C SER A 59 -1.52 20.71 23.21
N TRP A 60 -1.49 20.67 24.56
CA TRP A 60 -1.45 19.41 25.30
C TRP A 60 -2.67 18.52 25.03
N GLY A 61 -3.86 19.11 24.87
CA GLY A 61 -5.09 18.38 24.52
C GLY A 61 -5.01 17.70 23.15
N GLU A 62 -4.46 18.38 22.14
CA GLU A 62 -4.26 17.79 20.82
C GLU A 62 -3.22 16.67 20.83
N LEU A 63 -2.15 16.83 21.62
CA LEU A 63 -1.06 15.86 21.75
C LEU A 63 -1.51 14.58 22.49
N MET A 64 -2.34 14.75 23.52
CA MET A 64 -2.80 13.68 24.42
C MET A 64 -4.13 13.07 24.02
N SER A 65 -4.86 13.64 23.05
CA SER A 65 -6.05 12.97 22.48
C SER A 65 -5.63 11.59 21.99
N SER A 66 -5.96 10.59 22.79
CA SER A 66 -5.59 9.20 22.52
C SER A 66 -6.32 8.77 21.25
N ILE A 67 -5.76 7.76 20.59
CA ILE A 67 -6.53 6.97 19.61
C ILE A 67 -7.47 6.02 20.39
N ASP A 68 -7.98 6.42 21.55
CA ASP A 68 -9.09 5.68 22.14
C ASP A 68 -10.29 5.99 21.26
N ARG A 69 -10.80 4.94 20.64
CA ARG A 69 -11.94 4.99 19.75
C ARG A 69 -13.10 4.36 20.51
N PRO A 70 -13.77 5.13 21.40
CA PRO A 70 -14.91 4.61 22.14
C PRO A 70 -16.02 4.25 21.14
N GLY A 71 -16.64 3.09 21.34
CA GLY A 71 -17.71 2.60 20.47
C GLY A 71 -17.65 1.09 20.30
N GLU A 72 -18.77 0.52 19.86
CA GLU A 72 -18.81 -0.90 19.51
C GLU A 72 -18.13 -1.15 18.17
N PRO A 73 -17.31 -2.21 18.05
CA PRO A 73 -16.74 -2.62 16.77
C PRO A 73 -17.80 -2.97 15.72
N TYR A 74 -17.63 -2.46 14.49
CA TYR A 74 -18.52 -2.75 13.37
C TYR A 74 -18.54 -4.23 12.98
N ASP A 75 -17.39 -4.90 13.06
CA ASP A 75 -17.24 -6.25 12.50
C ASP A 75 -17.60 -7.37 13.50
N LYS A 76 -17.90 -7.03 14.78
CA LYS A 76 -18.26 -7.95 15.88
C LYS A 76 -17.49 -9.28 15.86
N LYS A 77 -16.23 -9.25 15.39
CA LYS A 77 -15.42 -10.46 15.26
C LYS A 77 -14.90 -10.85 16.63
N ASN A 78 -14.56 -12.13 16.80
CA ASN A 78 -13.75 -12.52 17.94
C ASN A 78 -12.31 -11.97 17.72
N PRO A 79 -11.77 -11.14 18.63
CA PRO A 79 -10.44 -10.56 18.50
C PRO A 79 -9.32 -11.60 18.42
N ASN A 80 -9.50 -12.76 19.05
CA ASN A 80 -8.57 -13.88 18.99
C ASN A 80 -8.69 -14.69 17.69
N LYS A 81 -9.68 -14.39 16.84
CA LYS A 81 -9.92 -15.04 15.54
C LYS A 81 -9.76 -14.09 14.35
N VAL A 82 -9.06 -12.96 14.49
CA VAL A 82 -8.65 -12.15 13.34
C VAL A 82 -7.65 -12.99 12.52
N LYS A 83 -8.18 -13.73 11.55
CA LYS A 83 -7.46 -14.77 10.80
C LYS A 83 -6.36 -14.15 9.96
N GLU A 84 -5.19 -14.78 9.96
CA GLU A 84 -4.18 -14.57 8.93
C GLU A 84 -4.81 -14.98 7.58
N ARG A 85 -4.75 -14.08 6.60
CA ARG A 85 -5.41 -14.27 5.29
C ARG A 85 -4.48 -14.97 4.30
N THR A 86 -3.67 -15.87 4.82
CA THR A 86 -2.57 -16.55 4.11
C THR A 86 -3.01 -17.90 3.57
N ILE A 87 -2.18 -18.49 2.69
CA ILE A 87 -2.42 -19.83 2.16
C ILE A 87 -2.24 -20.88 3.26
N PHE A 88 -1.14 -20.79 4.00
CA PHE A 88 -0.79 -21.71 5.08
C PHE A 88 -0.70 -21.01 6.44
N SER A 89 -0.71 -21.77 7.54
CA SER A 89 -0.45 -21.28 8.90
C SER A 89 0.99 -20.80 9.11
N ALA A 90 1.20 -20.01 10.18
CA ALA A 90 2.51 -19.49 10.55
C ALA A 90 3.59 -20.57 10.67
N THR A 91 3.24 -21.76 11.18
CA THR A 91 4.17 -22.89 11.33
C THR A 91 4.70 -23.36 9.98
N VAL A 92 3.81 -23.68 9.03
CA VAL A 92 4.18 -24.11 7.68
C VAL A 92 4.95 -23.01 6.95
N ARG A 93 4.48 -21.76 7.04
CA ARG A 93 5.14 -20.60 6.42
C ARG A 93 6.58 -20.41 6.88
N ARG A 94 6.87 -20.59 8.17
CA ARG A 94 8.25 -20.49 8.69
C ARG A 94 9.18 -21.54 8.06
N ILE A 95 8.69 -22.76 7.84
CA ILE A 95 9.48 -23.83 7.19
C ILE A 95 9.70 -23.50 5.71
N LEU A 96 8.66 -23.06 5.00
CA LEU A 96 8.79 -22.61 3.60
C LEU A 96 9.71 -21.39 3.48
N GLN A 97 9.71 -20.51 4.48
CA GLN A 97 10.61 -19.36 4.52
C GLN A 97 12.07 -19.82 4.64
N GLN A 98 12.36 -20.81 5.50
CA GLN A 98 13.68 -21.44 5.61
C GLN A 98 14.11 -22.09 4.29
N TYR A 99 13.19 -22.83 3.66
CA TYR A 99 13.42 -23.47 2.37
C TYR A 99 13.84 -22.48 1.28
N VAL A 100 13.21 -21.31 1.22
CA VAL A 100 13.54 -20.25 0.25
C VAL A 100 14.84 -19.52 0.57
N THR A 101 15.20 -19.36 1.85
CA THR A 101 16.39 -18.58 2.25
C THR A 101 17.68 -19.38 2.25
N CYS A 102 17.64 -20.60 2.80
CA CYS A 102 18.83 -21.41 3.04
C CYS A 102 18.60 -22.92 2.82
N GLY A 103 17.44 -23.29 2.29
CA GLY A 103 17.03 -24.68 2.14
C GLY A 103 16.59 -25.34 3.45
N ILE A 104 16.01 -26.53 3.33
CA ILE A 104 15.60 -27.38 4.46
C ILE A 104 16.37 -28.69 4.42
N GLU A 105 16.57 -29.32 5.58
CA GLU A 105 17.15 -30.67 5.64
C GLU A 105 16.27 -31.68 4.91
N ASN A 106 16.89 -32.63 4.20
CA ASN A 106 16.17 -33.64 3.42
C ASN A 106 15.22 -34.48 4.30
N SER A 107 15.62 -34.77 5.54
CA SER A 107 14.80 -35.46 6.55
C SER A 107 13.51 -34.71 6.92
N ARG A 108 13.46 -33.39 6.73
CA ARG A 108 12.30 -32.55 7.09
C ARG A 108 11.28 -32.40 5.95
N SER A 109 11.57 -32.94 4.76
CA SER A 109 10.68 -32.86 3.60
C SER A 109 9.34 -33.55 3.85
N THR A 110 9.35 -34.78 4.36
CA THR A 110 8.13 -35.54 4.70
C THR A 110 7.30 -34.82 5.75
N SER A 111 7.92 -34.34 6.84
CA SER A 111 7.22 -33.60 7.90
C SER A 111 6.63 -32.28 7.41
N LEU A 112 7.27 -31.61 6.43
CA LEU A 112 6.70 -30.42 5.78
C LEU A 112 5.43 -30.77 5.00
N LEU A 113 5.45 -31.84 4.20
CA LEU A 113 4.29 -32.28 3.42
C LEU A 113 3.13 -32.70 4.34
N GLU A 114 3.40 -33.44 5.41
CA GLU A 114 2.41 -33.80 6.44
C GLU A 114 1.81 -32.56 7.12
N ALA A 115 2.65 -31.58 7.46
CA ALA A 115 2.19 -30.33 8.04
C ALA A 115 1.27 -29.56 7.06
N ILE A 116 1.60 -29.54 5.77
CA ILE A 116 0.75 -28.91 4.74
C ILE A 116 -0.60 -29.64 4.60
N ARG A 117 -0.60 -30.98 4.58
CA ARG A 117 -1.83 -31.78 4.49
C ARG A 117 -2.73 -31.51 5.70
N SER A 118 -2.17 -31.49 6.90
CA SER A 118 -2.88 -31.16 8.14
C SER A 118 -3.43 -29.72 8.13
N ASP A 119 -2.65 -28.76 7.65
CA ASP A 119 -3.00 -27.34 7.63
C ASP A 119 -4.12 -27.00 6.63
N THR A 120 -4.09 -27.63 5.46
CA THR A 120 -5.04 -27.34 4.37
C THR A 120 -6.27 -28.24 4.38
N GLY A 121 -6.18 -29.42 4.99
CA GLY A 121 -7.19 -30.47 4.88
C GLY A 121 -7.38 -31.00 3.44
N SER A 122 -6.42 -30.74 2.55
CA SER A 122 -6.53 -30.97 1.11
C SER A 122 -5.19 -31.42 0.52
N ALA A 123 -5.17 -32.53 -0.21
CA ALA A 123 -3.96 -33.07 -0.84
C ALA A 123 -3.32 -32.15 -1.90
N PRO A 124 -4.07 -31.47 -2.80
CA PRO A 124 -3.51 -30.66 -3.89
C PRO A 124 -2.36 -29.72 -3.51
N MET A 125 -2.48 -28.97 -2.41
CA MET A 125 -1.42 -28.04 -1.99
C MET A 125 -0.14 -28.78 -1.56
N SER A 126 -0.27 -29.95 -0.94
CA SER A 126 0.87 -30.78 -0.59
C SER A 126 1.52 -31.37 -1.83
N ASP A 127 0.72 -31.85 -2.79
CA ASP A 127 1.22 -32.48 -4.01
C ASP A 127 1.96 -31.46 -4.89
N LEU A 128 1.47 -30.21 -4.94
CA LEU A 128 2.19 -29.11 -5.60
C LEU A 128 3.54 -28.82 -4.94
N VAL A 129 3.61 -28.81 -3.60
CA VAL A 129 4.88 -28.58 -2.88
C VAL A 129 5.82 -29.77 -3.03
N GLU A 130 5.31 -31.00 -3.05
CA GLU A 130 6.08 -32.22 -3.33
C GLU A 130 6.72 -32.17 -4.73
N HIS A 131 5.97 -31.76 -5.75
CA HIS A 131 6.50 -31.54 -7.09
C HIS A 131 7.65 -30.51 -7.10
N ILE A 132 7.48 -29.39 -6.38
CA ILE A 132 8.52 -28.35 -6.27
C ILE A 132 9.77 -28.86 -5.55
N LEU A 133 9.60 -29.69 -4.50
CA LEU A 133 10.71 -30.34 -3.81
C LEU A 133 11.45 -31.31 -4.73
N GLY A 134 10.73 -32.06 -5.58
CA GLY A 134 11.34 -32.95 -6.59
C GLY A 134 12.19 -32.21 -7.64
N GLU A 135 11.82 -30.99 -8.00
CA GLU A 135 12.55 -30.12 -8.94
C GLU A 135 13.73 -29.36 -8.30
N SER A 136 13.95 -29.56 -7.00
CA SER A 136 14.97 -28.85 -6.22
C SER A 136 16.32 -29.55 -6.23
N LYS A 137 17.37 -28.80 -5.89
CA LYS A 137 18.73 -29.35 -5.82
C LYS A 137 19.02 -29.80 -4.39
N VAL A 138 19.70 -30.93 -4.24
CA VAL A 138 20.22 -31.37 -2.94
C VAL A 138 21.70 -30.99 -2.85
N VAL A 139 22.05 -30.19 -1.85
CA VAL A 139 23.43 -29.76 -1.55
C VAL A 139 23.65 -29.93 -0.05
N ASP A 140 24.68 -30.68 0.34
CA ASP A 140 25.03 -30.92 1.75
C ASP A 140 23.84 -31.36 2.62
N GLN A 141 23.09 -32.36 2.15
CA GLN A 141 21.86 -32.89 2.80
C GLN A 141 20.70 -31.88 2.91
N ARG A 142 20.82 -30.70 2.32
CA ARG A 142 19.75 -29.68 2.27
C ARG A 142 19.12 -29.65 0.89
N ILE A 143 17.80 -29.59 0.85
CA ILE A 143 17.01 -29.32 -0.34
C ILE A 143 16.96 -27.80 -0.53
N ILE A 144 17.55 -27.32 -1.62
CA ILE A 144 17.60 -25.92 -2.01
C ILE A 144 16.60 -25.67 -3.14
N VAL A 145 15.69 -24.71 -2.92
CA VAL A 145 14.65 -24.36 -3.89
C VAL A 145 15.25 -23.99 -5.24
N ASN A 146 14.68 -24.55 -6.31
CA ASN A 146 15.02 -24.17 -7.67
C ASN A 146 14.70 -22.68 -7.91
N ALA A 147 15.60 -21.96 -8.61
CA ALA A 147 15.43 -20.55 -8.92
C ALA A 147 14.13 -20.23 -9.68
N ILE A 148 13.59 -21.18 -10.45
CA ILE A 148 12.31 -21.04 -11.15
C ILE A 148 11.15 -20.93 -10.15
N TRP A 149 11.15 -21.75 -9.10
CA TRP A 149 10.09 -21.85 -8.11
C TRP A 149 10.24 -20.87 -6.94
N LYS A 150 11.43 -20.30 -6.75
CA LYS A 150 11.79 -19.47 -5.58
C LYS A 150 10.74 -18.40 -5.25
N ASP A 151 10.28 -17.65 -6.23
CA ASP A 151 9.31 -16.57 -6.03
C ASP A 151 7.90 -17.08 -5.69
N PHE A 152 7.50 -18.21 -6.27
CA PHE A 152 6.22 -18.84 -5.96
C PHE A 152 6.23 -19.43 -4.54
N VAL A 153 7.28 -20.16 -4.17
CA VAL A 153 7.43 -20.64 -2.78
C VAL A 153 7.51 -19.46 -1.81
N LYS A 154 8.11 -18.34 -2.21
CA LYS A 154 8.09 -17.11 -1.41
C LYS A 154 6.68 -16.57 -1.21
N VAL A 155 5.81 -16.58 -2.23
CA VAL A 155 4.39 -16.25 -2.07
C VAL A 155 3.74 -17.15 -1.02
N LEU A 156 3.95 -18.47 -1.12
CA LEU A 156 3.39 -19.44 -0.17
C LEU A 156 3.89 -19.23 1.27
N ALA A 157 5.15 -18.84 1.43
CA ALA A 157 5.81 -18.60 2.72
C ALA A 157 5.46 -17.26 3.36
N SER A 158 5.03 -16.27 2.57
CA SER A 158 4.90 -14.90 3.05
C SER A 158 3.66 -14.71 3.93
N PRO A 159 3.74 -13.92 5.02
CA PRO A 159 2.60 -13.59 5.87
C PRO A 159 1.73 -12.52 5.21
N ASN A 160 1.26 -12.79 3.99
CA ASN A 160 0.51 -11.83 3.20
C ASN A 160 -0.83 -12.40 2.75
N PRO A 161 -1.86 -11.54 2.62
CA PRO A 161 -3.14 -11.96 2.07
C PRO A 161 -2.99 -12.67 0.72
N VAL A 162 -3.71 -13.77 0.49
CA VAL A 162 -3.70 -14.48 -0.81
C VAL A 162 -4.13 -13.55 -1.95
N SER A 163 -5.00 -12.58 -1.64
CA SER A 163 -5.46 -11.53 -2.56
C SER A 163 -4.33 -10.61 -3.08
N SER A 164 -3.14 -10.62 -2.45
CA SER A 164 -1.98 -9.89 -2.99
C SER A 164 -1.38 -10.58 -4.21
N PHE A 165 -1.53 -11.90 -4.29
CA PHE A 165 -1.03 -12.76 -5.36
C PHE A 165 -2.09 -13.02 -6.43
N ILE A 166 -3.30 -13.45 -6.03
CA ILE A 166 -4.42 -13.67 -6.94
C ILE A 166 -5.49 -12.61 -6.64
N PRO A 167 -5.78 -11.67 -7.57
CA PRO A 167 -6.81 -10.67 -7.36
C PRO A 167 -8.19 -11.30 -7.03
N PRO A 168 -8.98 -10.71 -6.11
CA PRO A 168 -10.31 -11.22 -5.74
C PRO A 168 -11.37 -10.81 -6.78
N ASP A 169 -11.17 -11.31 -7.99
CA ASP A 169 -11.95 -11.04 -9.18
C ASP A 169 -12.33 -12.38 -9.83
N GLU A 170 -13.64 -12.63 -9.95
CA GLU A 170 -14.16 -13.91 -10.41
C GLU A 170 -13.75 -14.20 -11.85
N ASP A 171 -13.73 -13.17 -12.70
CA ASP A 171 -13.35 -13.32 -14.11
C ASP A 171 -11.87 -13.69 -14.24
N ILE A 172 -11.00 -13.13 -13.40
CA ILE A 172 -9.58 -13.46 -13.37
C ILE A 172 -9.37 -14.90 -12.90
N VAL A 173 -10.06 -15.32 -11.84
CA VAL A 173 -9.95 -16.68 -11.30
C VAL A 173 -10.48 -17.72 -12.28
N ASP A 174 -11.64 -17.47 -12.88
CA ASP A 174 -12.22 -18.33 -13.91
C ASP A 174 -11.32 -18.43 -15.15
N THR A 175 -10.78 -17.30 -15.61
CA THR A 175 -9.83 -17.29 -16.73
C THR A 175 -8.56 -18.07 -16.41
N LEU A 176 -8.04 -17.98 -15.18
CA LEU A 176 -6.89 -18.80 -14.74
C LEU A 176 -7.22 -20.30 -14.76
N CYS A 177 -8.38 -20.70 -14.23
CA CYS A 177 -8.82 -22.10 -14.25
C CYS A 177 -8.97 -22.61 -15.68
N LYS A 178 -9.64 -21.85 -16.56
CA LYS A 178 -9.78 -22.17 -18.00
C LYS A 178 -8.44 -22.25 -18.70
N SER A 179 -7.53 -21.32 -18.40
CA SER A 179 -6.17 -21.28 -18.95
C SER A 179 -5.38 -22.53 -18.55
N PHE A 180 -5.45 -22.96 -17.30
CA PHE A 180 -4.74 -24.17 -16.85
C PHE A 180 -5.35 -25.45 -17.40
N ALA A 181 -6.68 -25.50 -17.56
CA ALA A 181 -7.36 -26.63 -18.19
C ALA A 181 -7.01 -26.80 -19.69
N LYS A 182 -6.54 -25.74 -20.36
CA LYS A 182 -6.05 -25.79 -21.76
C LYS A 182 -4.62 -26.35 -21.87
N GLU A 183 -3.90 -26.47 -20.76
CA GLU A 183 -2.52 -26.93 -20.71
C GLU A 183 -1.63 -26.19 -21.74
N GLU A 184 -0.89 -26.91 -22.58
CA GLU A 184 0.03 -26.34 -23.57
C GLU A 184 -0.65 -25.42 -24.59
N LYS A 185 -1.97 -25.57 -24.82
CA LYS A 185 -2.72 -24.70 -25.74
C LYS A 185 -2.80 -23.26 -25.22
N LEU A 186 -2.57 -23.02 -23.92
CA LEU A 186 -2.47 -21.68 -23.34
C LEU A 186 -1.44 -20.80 -24.07
N PHE A 187 -0.32 -21.40 -24.51
CA PHE A 187 0.75 -20.65 -25.17
C PHE A 187 0.36 -20.11 -26.55
N SER A 188 -0.80 -20.51 -27.09
CA SER A 188 -1.35 -19.99 -28.35
C SER A 188 -2.23 -18.74 -28.15
N SER A 189 -2.46 -18.31 -26.91
CA SER A 189 -3.41 -17.25 -26.56
C SER A 189 -2.69 -16.03 -25.96
N ASP A 190 -2.36 -15.06 -26.81
CA ASP A 190 -1.71 -13.81 -26.37
C ASP A 190 -2.57 -13.04 -25.36
N LEU A 191 -3.90 -13.11 -25.48
CA LEU A 191 -4.84 -12.45 -24.57
C LEU A 191 -4.73 -13.03 -23.15
N GLU A 192 -4.76 -14.36 -23.01
CA GLU A 192 -4.66 -15.03 -21.71
C GLU A 192 -3.27 -14.83 -21.10
N LEU A 193 -2.20 -14.97 -21.91
CA LEU A 193 -0.83 -14.72 -21.46
C LEU A 193 -0.65 -13.27 -20.97
N ASN A 194 -1.18 -12.29 -21.70
CA ASN A 194 -1.14 -10.89 -21.31
C ASN A 194 -1.95 -10.63 -20.02
N MET A 195 -3.10 -11.28 -19.85
CA MET A 195 -3.86 -11.19 -18.60
C MET A 195 -3.04 -11.76 -17.42
N ILE A 196 -2.49 -12.98 -17.55
CA ILE A 196 -1.70 -13.62 -16.49
C ILE A 196 -0.46 -12.76 -16.16
N GLN A 197 0.22 -12.22 -17.16
CA GLN A 197 1.37 -11.33 -16.95
C GLN A 197 1.01 -10.08 -16.14
N ASN A 198 -0.12 -9.44 -16.43
CA ASN A 198 -0.49 -8.19 -15.78
C ASN A 198 -1.28 -8.36 -14.47
N LYS A 199 -1.83 -9.55 -14.20
CA LYS A 199 -2.63 -9.81 -13.00
C LYS A 199 -1.94 -10.72 -11.99
N VAL A 200 -1.21 -11.74 -12.46
CA VAL A 200 -0.55 -12.76 -11.63
C VAL A 200 0.87 -13.05 -12.16
N PRO A 201 1.77 -12.06 -12.18
CA PRO A 201 3.07 -12.15 -12.85
C PRO A 201 3.97 -13.27 -12.30
N VAL A 202 3.83 -13.64 -11.03
CA VAL A 202 4.62 -14.73 -10.43
C VAL A 202 4.33 -16.07 -11.12
N ILE A 203 3.07 -16.35 -11.50
CA ILE A 203 2.72 -17.54 -12.30
C ILE A 203 3.25 -17.38 -13.73
N PHE A 204 3.07 -16.21 -14.33
CA PHE A 204 3.56 -15.93 -15.68
C PHE A 204 5.06 -16.18 -15.83
N ASP A 205 5.86 -15.76 -14.84
CA ASP A 205 7.31 -15.95 -14.85
C ASP A 205 7.70 -17.44 -14.83
N ILE A 206 6.92 -18.29 -14.14
CA ILE A 206 7.12 -19.74 -14.13
C ILE A 206 6.72 -20.31 -15.50
N LEU A 207 5.54 -19.96 -16.00
CA LEU A 207 5.04 -20.39 -17.32
C LEU A 207 6.05 -20.08 -18.42
N LYS A 208 6.63 -18.87 -18.42
CA LYS A 208 7.63 -18.43 -19.40
C LYS A 208 8.93 -19.25 -19.33
N LYS A 209 9.34 -19.68 -18.14
CA LYS A 209 10.59 -20.44 -17.91
C LYS A 209 10.43 -21.94 -18.17
N ILE A 210 9.35 -22.55 -17.69
CA ILE A 210 9.11 -24.00 -17.76
C ILE A 210 8.40 -24.39 -19.07
N LYS A 211 7.58 -23.49 -19.62
CA LYS A 211 6.78 -23.71 -20.84
C LYS A 211 5.90 -24.96 -20.74
N ASN A 212 6.09 -25.91 -21.65
CA ASN A 212 5.29 -27.13 -21.79
C ASN A 212 5.41 -28.10 -20.61
N LYS A 213 6.49 -27.99 -19.81
CA LYS A 213 6.65 -28.83 -18.60
C LYS A 213 5.91 -28.26 -17.37
N PHE A 214 5.14 -27.18 -17.52
CA PHE A 214 4.45 -26.56 -16.40
C PHE A 214 3.40 -27.54 -15.84
N PRO A 215 3.32 -27.73 -14.51
CA PRO A 215 2.40 -28.69 -13.90
C PRO A 215 0.97 -28.14 -13.84
N PHE A 216 0.34 -27.99 -15.01
CA PHE A 216 -0.99 -27.39 -15.18
C PHE A 216 -2.05 -28.00 -14.28
N LYS A 217 -2.10 -29.34 -14.23
CA LYS A 217 -3.05 -30.07 -13.39
C LYS A 217 -2.89 -29.75 -11.90
N LEU A 218 -1.66 -29.74 -11.38
CA LEU A 218 -1.41 -29.43 -9.95
C LEU A 218 -1.86 -28.00 -9.62
N PHE A 219 -1.60 -27.03 -10.51
CA PHE A 219 -2.08 -25.66 -10.33
C PHE A 219 -3.59 -25.58 -10.35
N LEU A 220 -4.24 -26.23 -11.32
CA LEU A 220 -5.70 -26.29 -11.43
C LEU A 220 -6.34 -26.91 -10.18
N ASP A 221 -5.81 -28.02 -9.69
CA ASP A 221 -6.30 -28.71 -8.48
C ASP A 221 -6.16 -27.82 -7.23
N CYS A 222 -5.12 -26.98 -7.18
CA CYS A 222 -4.91 -26.01 -6.10
C CYS A 222 -5.82 -24.77 -6.18
N MET A 223 -6.38 -24.45 -7.37
CA MET A 223 -7.15 -23.21 -7.57
C MET A 223 -8.38 -23.14 -6.67
N ALA A 224 -9.06 -24.26 -6.43
CA ALA A 224 -10.23 -24.28 -5.55
C ALA A 224 -9.89 -23.82 -4.13
N TYR A 225 -8.80 -24.36 -3.56
CA TYR A 225 -8.33 -23.97 -2.22
C TYR A 225 -7.87 -22.51 -2.20
N MET A 226 -7.03 -22.09 -3.16
CA MET A 226 -6.53 -20.71 -3.23
C MET A 226 -7.67 -19.70 -3.41
N SER A 227 -8.60 -19.97 -4.32
CA SER A 227 -9.79 -19.12 -4.57
C SER A 227 -10.65 -18.98 -3.31
N SER A 228 -10.90 -20.07 -2.58
CA SER A 228 -11.66 -20.00 -1.33
C SER A 228 -11.03 -19.04 -0.31
N LYS A 229 -9.69 -19.02 -0.22
CA LYS A 229 -8.95 -18.12 0.66
C LYS A 229 -8.95 -16.67 0.16
N VAL A 230 -8.90 -16.48 -1.16
CA VAL A 230 -8.99 -15.17 -1.82
C VAL A 230 -10.33 -14.52 -1.52
N PHE A 231 -11.45 -15.25 -1.67
CA PHE A 231 -12.80 -14.67 -1.53
C PHE A 231 -13.33 -14.62 -0.10
N GLN A 232 -12.87 -15.49 0.80
CA GLN A 232 -13.31 -15.53 2.20
C GLN A 232 -13.37 -14.15 2.90
N PRO A 233 -12.39 -13.25 2.75
CA PRO A 233 -12.44 -11.88 3.28
C PRO A 233 -13.67 -11.06 2.92
N PHE A 234 -14.25 -11.31 1.74
CA PHE A 234 -15.26 -10.45 1.12
C PHE A 234 -16.69 -10.99 1.27
N MET A 235 -16.86 -12.13 1.95
CA MET A 235 -18.16 -12.74 2.24
C MET A 235 -18.90 -12.08 3.43
N GLN A 236 -18.34 -11.02 4.01
CA GLN A 236 -18.96 -10.27 5.10
C GLN A 236 -19.80 -9.10 4.56
N ALA A 237 -20.77 -8.65 5.35
CA ALA A 237 -21.52 -7.44 5.01
C ALA A 237 -20.58 -6.22 4.90
N PRO A 238 -20.88 -5.26 4.01
CA PRO A 238 -20.18 -3.98 3.95
C PRO A 238 -20.23 -3.27 5.31
N CYS A 239 -19.16 -2.58 5.68
CA CYS A 239 -19.15 -1.78 6.90
C CYS A 239 -20.13 -0.59 6.77
N PRO A 240 -20.74 -0.14 7.88
CA PRO A 240 -21.64 1.01 7.88
C PRO A 240 -21.02 2.27 7.28
N MET A 241 -21.86 3.08 6.64
CA MET A 241 -21.54 4.44 6.22
C MET A 241 -22.11 5.43 7.22
N GLU A 242 -21.38 5.67 8.30
CA GLU A 242 -21.73 6.73 9.26
C GLU A 242 -21.13 8.06 8.81
N LEU A 243 -21.93 9.12 8.87
CA LEU A 243 -21.49 10.48 8.52
C LEU A 243 -20.40 10.97 9.49
N PRO A 244 -19.41 11.73 9.00
CA PRO A 244 -18.34 12.27 9.84
C PRO A 244 -18.92 13.20 10.92
N ASP A 245 -18.20 13.31 12.04
CA ASP A 245 -18.51 14.30 13.07
C ASP A 245 -18.24 15.72 12.54
N GLU A 246 -18.95 16.73 13.05
CA GLU A 246 -18.78 18.13 12.62
C GLU A 246 -17.39 18.70 12.98
N GLN A 247 -16.65 18.05 13.88
CA GLN A 247 -15.31 18.47 14.27
C GLN A 247 -14.27 18.19 13.16
N GLN A 248 -13.75 19.25 12.57
CA GLN A 248 -12.58 19.16 11.69
C GLN A 248 -11.31 18.89 12.51
N ASN A 249 -10.51 17.92 12.07
CA ASN A 249 -9.18 17.71 12.62
C ASN A 249 -8.23 18.82 12.12
N GLU A 250 -7.80 19.69 13.02
CA GLU A 250 -6.95 20.85 12.69
C GLU A 250 -5.56 20.46 12.15
N LEU A 251 -5.15 19.20 12.30
CA LEU A 251 -3.87 18.69 11.81
C LEU A 251 -3.93 18.12 10.38
N GLU A 252 -5.12 18.10 9.77
CA GLU A 252 -5.38 17.51 8.46
C GLU A 252 -5.66 18.61 7.44
N VAL A 253 -4.94 18.61 6.32
CA VAL A 253 -5.12 19.55 5.22
C VAL A 253 -5.42 18.77 3.95
N TYR A 254 -6.71 18.58 3.67
CA TYR A 254 -7.23 17.83 2.51
C TYR A 254 -8.35 18.60 1.80
N PRO A 255 -8.04 19.73 1.14
CA PRO A 255 -9.05 20.68 0.65
C PRO A 255 -10.02 20.11 -0.39
N CYS A 256 -9.64 19.06 -1.12
CA CYS A 256 -10.50 18.42 -2.12
C CYS A 256 -10.81 16.95 -1.79
N LEU A 257 -10.44 16.49 -0.59
CA LEU A 257 -10.75 15.16 -0.09
C LEU A 257 -11.46 15.32 1.26
N SER A 258 -12.65 15.92 1.23
CA SER A 258 -13.52 16.03 2.40
C SER A 258 -13.85 14.65 2.96
N GLN A 259 -14.07 14.57 4.26
CA GLN A 259 -14.52 13.33 4.87
C GLN A 259 -15.93 13.00 4.38
N PHE A 260 -16.11 11.80 3.85
CA PHE A 260 -17.39 11.23 3.45
C PHE A 260 -18.05 10.45 4.58
N ARG A 261 -17.22 9.88 5.46
CA ARG A 261 -17.66 8.89 6.45
C ARG A 261 -16.68 8.81 7.60
N LYS A 262 -17.16 8.34 8.75
CA LYS A 262 -16.31 7.97 9.89
C LYS A 262 -15.38 6.83 9.52
N ARG A 263 -14.23 6.78 10.18
CA ARG A 263 -13.30 5.65 10.08
C ARG A 263 -13.96 4.35 10.58
N GLY A 264 -14.73 4.45 11.65
CA GLY A 264 -15.29 3.31 12.38
C GLY A 264 -14.34 2.72 13.42
N VAL A 265 -14.91 1.88 14.28
CA VAL A 265 -14.21 1.07 15.28
C VAL A 265 -14.22 -0.39 14.83
N TYR A 266 -13.09 -1.07 14.93
CA TYR A 266 -12.98 -2.47 14.52
C TYR A 266 -12.38 -3.31 15.63
N THR A 267 -12.75 -4.59 15.69
CA THR A 267 -12.22 -5.52 16.69
C THR A 267 -10.68 -5.60 16.58
N ALA A 268 -10.16 -5.51 15.35
CA ALA A 268 -8.73 -5.54 15.08
C ALA A 268 -7.95 -4.31 15.62
N ASP A 269 -8.62 -3.24 16.05
CA ASP A 269 -7.97 -2.08 16.69
C ASP A 269 -7.48 -2.40 18.11
N GLY A 270 -8.14 -3.33 18.81
CA GLY A 270 -7.72 -3.78 20.15
C GLY A 270 -6.60 -4.82 20.16
N ARG A 271 -6.16 -5.31 18.99
CA ARG A 271 -5.14 -6.38 18.91
C ARG A 271 -3.73 -5.80 19.10
N LYS A 272 -2.98 -6.31 20.08
CA LYS A 272 -1.54 -6.06 20.19
C LYS A 272 -0.82 -6.75 19.03
N ARG A 273 -0.08 -5.98 18.22
CA ARG A 273 0.78 -6.52 17.15
C ARG A 273 1.89 -7.37 17.76
N THR A 274 2.08 -8.59 17.28
CA THR A 274 3.16 -9.47 17.75
C THR A 274 4.47 -9.16 17.00
N LYS A 275 5.59 -9.75 17.45
CA LYS A 275 6.91 -9.57 16.81
C LYS A 275 6.98 -10.15 15.40
N ASP A 276 6.19 -11.18 15.12
CA ASP A 276 6.22 -11.93 13.86
C ASP A 276 5.32 -11.33 12.78
N ASP A 277 4.46 -10.35 13.13
CA ASP A 277 3.38 -9.86 12.26
C ASP A 277 3.83 -8.87 11.15
N MET A 278 5.09 -8.40 11.07
CA MET A 278 5.34 -7.16 10.31
C MET A 278 6.72 -7.06 9.65
N CYS A 279 6.73 -6.53 8.41
CA CYS A 279 7.85 -5.78 7.88
C CYS A 279 8.01 -4.50 8.73
N ARG A 280 8.98 -4.46 9.65
CA ARG A 280 9.13 -3.35 10.60
C ARG A 280 10.10 -2.30 10.09
N LYS A 281 9.61 -1.07 9.86
CA LYS A 281 10.43 0.14 9.86
C LYS A 281 10.62 0.57 11.32
N LEU A 282 11.71 0.18 11.95
CA LEU A 282 12.02 0.57 13.33
C LEU A 282 12.55 2.02 13.36
N ALA A 283 11.66 3.00 13.31
CA ALA A 283 12.01 4.40 13.54
C ALA A 283 11.81 4.75 15.02
N LYS A 284 12.90 5.06 15.75
CA LYS A 284 12.80 5.70 17.07
C LYS A 284 12.33 7.14 16.87
N GLY A 285 11.22 7.51 17.49
CA GLY A 285 10.69 8.88 17.40
C GLY A 285 11.67 9.89 17.99
N HIS A 286 11.76 11.08 17.39
CA HIS A 286 12.59 12.15 17.93
C HIS A 286 12.01 12.65 19.28
N PRO A 287 12.85 12.93 20.31
CA PRO A 287 12.34 13.31 21.62
C PRO A 287 11.52 14.60 21.57
N ARG A 288 11.96 15.58 20.77
CA ARG A 288 11.41 16.95 20.75
C ARG A 288 10.55 17.32 19.54
N LEU A 289 10.61 16.55 18.45
CA LEU A 289 9.91 16.85 17.19
C LEU A 289 8.76 15.87 16.99
N LEU A 290 7.69 16.33 16.37
CA LEU A 290 6.66 15.41 15.88
C LEU A 290 7.26 14.49 14.79
N PRO A 291 6.69 13.29 14.57
CA PRO A 291 7.15 12.32 13.59
C PRO A 291 7.30 12.87 12.16
N GLY A 292 6.39 13.72 11.70
CA GLY A 292 6.38 14.18 10.31
C GLY A 292 5.00 14.57 9.83
N ILE A 293 4.86 14.65 8.51
CA ILE A 293 3.57 14.70 7.83
C ILE A 293 3.40 13.45 6.96
N PHE A 294 2.17 12.96 6.85
CA PHE A 294 1.78 11.92 5.91
C PHE A 294 1.11 12.56 4.70
N THR A 295 1.54 12.20 3.50
CA THR A 295 1.17 12.90 2.26
C THR A 295 0.49 11.95 1.29
N LEU A 296 -0.48 12.46 0.51
CA LEU A 296 -1.14 11.71 -0.56
C LEU A 296 -0.97 12.42 -1.90
N TYR A 297 -0.50 11.68 -2.89
CA TYR A 297 -0.31 12.14 -4.26
C TYR A 297 -1.05 11.24 -5.24
N CYS A 298 -1.44 11.77 -6.40
CA CYS A 298 -1.76 10.93 -7.56
C CYS A 298 -0.49 10.56 -8.34
N LEU A 299 -0.62 9.67 -9.33
CA LEU A 299 0.50 9.25 -10.18
C LEU A 299 1.13 10.39 -10.99
N HIS A 300 0.40 11.48 -11.26
CA HIS A 300 0.95 12.67 -11.92
C HIS A 300 1.80 13.55 -10.98
N GLY A 301 1.81 13.26 -9.68
CA GLY A 301 2.54 14.01 -8.66
C GLY A 301 1.79 15.17 -8.04
N ILE A 302 0.50 15.33 -8.34
CA ILE A 302 -0.35 16.32 -7.67
C ILE A 302 -0.62 15.83 -6.25
N CYS A 303 -0.29 16.64 -5.25
CA CYS A 303 -0.59 16.37 -3.85
C CYS A 303 -2.03 16.77 -3.53
N TYR A 304 -2.81 15.85 -2.97
CA TYR A 304 -4.19 16.11 -2.55
C TYR A 304 -4.29 16.62 -1.11
N GLY A 305 -3.19 16.54 -0.37
CA GLY A 305 -3.14 16.99 1.00
C GLY A 305 -2.17 16.21 1.87
N PHE A 306 -2.17 16.58 3.15
CA PHE A 306 -1.32 15.97 4.16
C PHE A 306 -1.95 16.01 5.54
N GLU A 307 -1.47 15.13 6.43
CA GLU A 307 -1.83 15.08 7.85
C GLU A 307 -0.56 15.16 8.68
N VAL A 308 -0.57 15.96 9.76
CA VAL A 308 0.53 15.95 10.74
C VAL A 308 0.42 14.69 11.58
N MET A 309 1.46 13.85 11.51
CA MET A 309 1.51 12.62 12.29
C MET A 309 1.82 12.90 13.75
N ARG A 310 0.96 12.45 14.66
CA ARG A 310 1.17 12.52 16.12
C ARG A 310 2.10 11.42 16.64
N PHE A 311 1.98 10.24 16.03
CA PHE A 311 2.73 9.03 16.39
C PHE A 311 3.57 8.55 15.22
N CYS A 312 4.52 7.64 15.48
CA CYS A 312 5.28 7.01 14.42
C CYS A 312 4.34 6.42 13.37
N GLU A 313 4.76 6.53 12.11
CA GLU A 313 4.03 6.06 10.95
C GLU A 313 3.51 4.62 11.17
N SER A 314 2.21 4.45 10.93
CA SER A 314 1.55 3.15 11.04
C SER A 314 0.49 3.02 9.95
N PRO A 315 0.12 1.78 9.56
CA PRO A 315 -0.99 1.54 8.63
C PRO A 315 -2.33 2.20 8.97
N ASP A 316 -2.53 2.65 10.22
CA ASP A 316 -3.76 3.33 10.62
C ASP A 316 -3.97 4.66 9.89
N VAL A 317 -2.90 5.43 9.65
CA VAL A 317 -2.97 6.73 8.98
C VAL A 317 -3.47 6.57 7.53
N PRO A 318 -2.79 5.80 6.65
CA PRO A 318 -3.29 5.57 5.29
C PRO A 318 -4.65 4.86 5.26
N PHE A 319 -4.93 3.91 6.17
CA PHE A 319 -6.26 3.30 6.23
C PHE A 319 -7.35 4.34 6.51
N THR A 320 -7.15 5.17 7.54
CA THR A 320 -8.10 6.20 7.96
C THR A 320 -8.32 7.18 6.82
N LEU A 321 -7.23 7.65 6.20
CA LEU A 321 -7.28 8.53 5.06
C LEU A 321 -8.12 7.95 3.91
N LEU A 322 -7.77 6.75 3.43
CA LEU A 322 -8.43 6.10 2.31
C LEU A 322 -9.91 5.83 2.60
N ARG A 323 -10.21 5.32 3.80
CA ARG A 323 -11.57 4.92 4.18
C ARG A 323 -12.48 6.13 4.43
N THR A 324 -11.97 7.20 5.03
CA THR A 324 -12.82 8.36 5.40
C THR A 324 -13.05 9.31 4.25
N ARG A 325 -12.12 9.41 3.29
CA ARG A 325 -12.11 10.51 2.29
C ARG A 325 -12.35 10.09 0.86
N PHE A 326 -12.40 8.80 0.58
CA PHE A 326 -12.75 8.32 -0.74
C PHE A 326 -14.18 7.80 -0.76
N PRO A 327 -14.98 8.16 -1.79
CA PRO A 327 -16.29 7.57 -1.99
C PRO A 327 -16.17 6.06 -2.28
N THR A 328 -15.15 5.67 -3.03
CA THR A 328 -14.76 4.30 -3.34
C THR A 328 -13.25 4.17 -3.20
N ALA A 329 -12.75 3.06 -2.66
CA ALA A 329 -11.31 2.87 -2.51
C ALA A 329 -10.57 3.02 -3.86
N PRO A 330 -9.38 3.64 -3.89
CA PRO A 330 -8.56 3.70 -5.08
C PRO A 330 -8.29 2.30 -5.65
N LYS A 331 -8.22 2.16 -6.97
CA LYS A 331 -7.86 0.91 -7.65
C LYS A 331 -6.42 0.49 -7.34
N MET A 332 -5.54 1.46 -7.08
CA MET A 332 -4.16 1.20 -6.69
C MET A 332 -3.71 2.11 -5.55
N VAL A 333 -2.99 1.50 -4.61
CA VAL A 333 -2.26 2.17 -3.54
C VAL A 333 -0.80 1.77 -3.62
N VAL A 334 0.08 2.74 -3.85
CA VAL A 334 1.53 2.58 -3.75
C VAL A 334 2.01 3.17 -2.43
N TYR A 335 2.66 2.36 -1.60
CA TYR A 335 3.09 2.72 -0.26
C TYR A 335 4.27 1.84 0.19
N ASP A 336 5.26 2.39 0.91
CA ASP A 336 6.45 1.65 1.33
C ASP A 336 6.08 0.41 2.17
N ASN A 337 5.09 0.54 3.06
CA ASN A 337 4.56 -0.52 3.90
C ASN A 337 3.20 -1.04 3.41
N ALA A 338 3.00 -1.07 2.09
CA ALA A 338 1.76 -1.53 1.45
C ALA A 338 1.37 -2.96 1.84
N CYS A 339 2.35 -3.84 2.11
CA CYS A 339 2.07 -5.21 2.54
C CYS A 339 1.30 -5.28 3.86
N SER A 340 1.70 -4.47 4.83
CA SER A 340 1.02 -4.40 6.12
C SER A 340 -0.25 -3.56 6.04
N LEU A 341 -0.29 -2.54 5.18
CA LEU A 341 -1.53 -1.80 4.92
C LEU A 341 -2.61 -2.70 4.33
N HIS A 342 -2.27 -3.56 3.37
CA HIS A 342 -3.23 -4.47 2.75
C HIS A 342 -3.88 -5.39 3.79
N GLU A 343 -3.08 -6.04 4.64
CA GLU A 343 -3.59 -6.86 5.73
C GLU A 343 -4.44 -6.03 6.71
N TYR A 344 -3.99 -4.82 7.04
CA TYR A 344 -4.68 -3.90 7.93
C TYR A 344 -6.07 -3.54 7.40
N CYS A 345 -6.18 -3.25 6.11
CA CYS A 345 -7.42 -2.95 5.40
C CYS A 345 -8.37 -4.15 5.42
N LEU A 346 -7.91 -5.34 5.02
CA LEU A 346 -8.76 -6.53 4.97
C LEU A 346 -9.28 -6.95 6.35
N ASN A 347 -8.50 -6.70 7.41
CA ASN A 347 -8.92 -6.98 8.79
C ASN A 347 -9.96 -6.01 9.35
N ARG A 348 -10.29 -4.94 8.61
CA ARG A 348 -11.24 -3.91 9.06
C ARG A 348 -12.39 -3.79 8.08
N ASP A 349 -12.11 -3.37 6.85
CA ASP A 349 -13.10 -3.12 5.81
C ASP A 349 -12.72 -3.81 4.49
N PRO A 350 -12.72 -5.15 4.43
CA PRO A 350 -12.34 -5.88 3.23
C PRO A 350 -13.26 -5.56 2.05
N VAL A 351 -14.56 -5.36 2.26
CA VAL A 351 -15.50 -5.08 1.17
C VAL A 351 -15.16 -3.77 0.47
N PHE A 352 -14.86 -2.70 1.23
CA PHE A 352 -14.45 -1.42 0.66
C PHE A 352 -13.16 -1.52 -0.17
N PHE A 353 -12.20 -2.36 0.25
CA PHE A 353 -10.90 -2.52 -0.41
C PHE A 353 -10.83 -3.72 -1.38
N LYS A 354 -11.95 -4.37 -1.73
CA LYS A 354 -11.98 -5.57 -2.60
C LYS A 354 -11.22 -5.36 -3.91
N HIS A 355 -11.41 -4.22 -4.56
CA HIS A 355 -10.84 -3.92 -5.87
C HIS A 355 -9.56 -3.06 -5.79
N THR A 356 -8.96 -2.91 -4.60
CA THR A 356 -7.74 -2.13 -4.40
C THR A 356 -6.50 -3.01 -4.47
N GLN A 357 -5.58 -2.68 -5.37
CA GLN A 357 -4.25 -3.28 -5.41
C GLN A 357 -3.27 -2.50 -4.55
N PHE A 358 -2.60 -3.19 -3.63
CA PHE A 358 -1.55 -2.62 -2.80
C PHE A 358 -0.19 -3.00 -3.37
N LYS A 359 0.67 -2.01 -3.61
CA LYS A 359 2.02 -2.20 -4.19
C LYS A 359 3.05 -1.45 -3.37
N VAL A 360 4.20 -2.09 -3.19
CA VAL A 360 5.37 -1.48 -2.54
C VAL A 360 6.20 -0.81 -3.61
N ASP A 361 6.64 0.42 -3.31
CA ASP A 361 7.57 1.11 -4.19
C ASP A 361 8.86 0.28 -4.38
N SER A 362 9.38 0.28 -5.60
CA SER A 362 10.44 -0.63 -6.00
C SER A 362 11.82 -0.30 -5.44
N LEU A 363 12.06 0.94 -4.98
CA LEU A 363 13.29 1.23 -4.23
C LEU A 363 13.22 0.59 -2.84
N HIS A 364 12.05 0.62 -2.23
CA HIS A 364 11.82 0.12 -0.89
C HIS A 364 11.71 -1.40 -0.85
N PHE A 365 11.19 -2.04 -1.91
CA PHE A 365 10.93 -3.47 -1.94
C PHE A 365 12.15 -4.35 -1.61
N LYS A 366 13.38 -3.92 -1.92
CA LYS A 366 14.61 -4.64 -1.56
C LYS A 366 14.74 -4.88 -0.04
N ASN A 367 14.16 -4.02 0.78
CA ASN A 367 14.16 -4.14 2.23
C ASN A 367 13.06 -5.09 2.75
N HIS A 368 12.15 -5.56 1.89
CA HIS A 368 11.04 -6.45 2.25
C HIS A 368 11.46 -7.91 2.14
N THR A 369 12.29 -8.36 3.09
CA THR A 369 12.81 -9.73 3.09
C THR A 369 11.76 -10.79 3.39
N ALA A 370 10.66 -10.44 4.08
CA ALA A 370 9.59 -11.37 4.46
C ALA A 370 8.37 -11.34 3.52
N CYS A 371 8.23 -10.31 2.67
CA CYS A 371 7.03 -10.12 1.86
C CYS A 371 7.08 -10.91 0.55
N GLY A 372 5.89 -11.17 0.00
CA GLY A 372 5.74 -11.87 -1.26
C GLY A 372 6.08 -10.97 -2.45
N PRO A 373 6.65 -11.54 -3.54
CA PRO A 373 7.01 -10.80 -4.75
C PRO A 373 5.83 -10.11 -5.44
N ALA A 374 4.60 -10.51 -5.14
CA ALA A 374 3.40 -9.93 -5.73
C ALA A 374 3.18 -8.45 -5.35
N TYR A 375 3.83 -7.95 -4.28
CA TYR A 375 3.80 -6.54 -3.91
C TYR A 375 4.75 -5.66 -4.72
N GLU A 376 5.75 -6.23 -5.40
CA GLU A 376 6.74 -5.46 -6.15
C GLU A 376 6.09 -4.79 -7.36
N LEU A 377 6.04 -3.45 -7.38
CA LEU A 377 5.39 -2.71 -8.45
C LEU A 377 6.03 -2.97 -9.82
N LYS A 378 7.37 -2.99 -9.90
CA LYS A 378 8.15 -3.22 -11.14
C LYS A 378 7.83 -4.53 -11.86
N ARG A 379 7.26 -5.51 -11.16
CA ARG A 379 6.93 -6.82 -11.72
C ARG A 379 5.73 -6.79 -12.66
N TYR A 380 4.94 -5.71 -12.63
CA TYR A 380 3.73 -5.55 -13.41
C TYR A 380 3.99 -4.62 -14.60
N PRO A 381 4.02 -5.14 -15.85
CA PRO A 381 4.29 -4.32 -17.04
C PRO A 381 3.29 -3.17 -17.23
N ALA A 382 2.03 -3.37 -16.86
CA ALA A 382 1.00 -2.33 -16.83
C ALA A 382 1.42 -1.07 -16.05
N TYR A 383 2.35 -1.21 -15.10
CA TYR A 383 2.80 -0.13 -14.21
C TYR A 383 4.22 0.33 -14.51
N ALA A 384 4.84 -0.13 -15.60
CA ALA A 384 6.22 0.22 -15.95
C ALA A 384 6.44 1.71 -16.18
N LYS A 385 5.40 2.44 -16.63
CA LYS A 385 5.45 3.89 -16.85
C LYS A 385 5.13 4.71 -15.59
N PHE A 386 4.84 4.06 -14.46
CA PHE A 386 4.45 4.77 -13.25
C PHE A 386 5.66 5.35 -12.55
N ASN A 387 5.62 6.66 -12.29
CA ASN A 387 6.60 7.31 -11.44
C ASN A 387 6.32 6.97 -9.97
N SER A 388 6.73 5.79 -9.52
CA SER A 388 6.56 5.37 -8.12
C SER A 388 7.37 6.23 -7.14
N GLN A 389 8.36 6.96 -7.65
CA GLN A 389 9.24 7.86 -6.88
C GLN A 389 8.69 9.28 -6.74
N VAL A 390 7.47 9.53 -7.22
CA VAL A 390 6.90 10.89 -7.25
C VAL A 390 6.86 11.52 -5.86
N VAL A 391 6.62 10.69 -4.84
CA VAL A 391 6.54 11.12 -3.46
C VAL A 391 7.93 11.41 -2.89
N GLU A 392 8.95 10.62 -3.20
CA GLU A 392 10.33 10.88 -2.79
C GLU A 392 10.84 12.20 -3.39
N GLN A 393 10.51 12.46 -4.65
CA GLN A 393 10.84 13.72 -5.32
C GLN A 393 10.16 14.92 -4.64
N ALA A 394 8.86 14.83 -4.35
CA ALA A 394 8.12 15.87 -3.66
C ALA A 394 8.55 16.06 -2.19
N ASN A 395 8.88 14.96 -1.51
CA ASN A 395 9.36 14.95 -0.13
C ASN A 395 10.77 15.53 -0.02
N SER A 396 11.67 15.22 -0.95
CA SER A 396 13.04 15.80 -0.98
C SER A 396 13.01 17.33 -1.05
N ARG A 397 12.03 17.86 -1.77
CA ARG A 397 11.73 19.28 -1.92
C ARG A 397 11.22 19.88 -0.60
N LEU A 398 10.24 19.24 0.03
CA LEU A 398 9.72 19.62 1.37
C LEU A 398 10.81 19.59 2.45
N GLN A 399 11.72 18.62 2.42
CA GLN A 399 12.80 18.47 3.39
C GLN A 399 13.75 19.67 3.45
N ARG A 400 13.88 20.45 2.36
CA ARG A 400 14.67 21.68 2.34
C ARG A 400 14.13 22.75 3.31
N LEU A 401 12.84 22.70 3.62
CA LEU A 401 12.19 23.64 4.53
C LEU A 401 12.19 23.18 5.98
N LYS A 402 12.68 21.97 6.27
CA LYS A 402 12.61 21.33 7.59
C LYS A 402 13.15 22.22 8.71
N ALA A 403 14.30 22.86 8.49
CA ALA A 403 14.93 23.72 9.49
C ALA A 403 14.02 24.89 9.88
N SER A 404 13.45 25.59 8.89
CA SER A 404 12.55 26.73 9.10
C SER A 404 11.22 26.30 9.72
N LEU A 405 10.65 25.18 9.25
CA LEU A 405 9.36 24.67 9.72
C LEU A 405 9.40 24.16 11.16
N SER A 406 10.55 23.66 11.62
CA SER A 406 10.72 23.04 12.94
C SER A 406 10.38 23.96 14.12
N TYR A 407 10.51 25.28 13.94
CA TYR A 407 10.32 26.29 14.99
C TYR A 407 8.97 27.03 14.90
N MET A 408 8.12 26.65 13.96
CA MET A 408 6.82 27.29 13.76
C MET A 408 5.76 26.71 14.71
N THR A 409 4.80 27.54 15.09
CA THR A 409 3.55 27.09 15.71
C THR A 409 2.76 26.23 14.72
N GLN A 410 1.84 25.39 15.21
CA GLN A 410 0.99 24.53 14.37
C GLN A 410 0.36 25.28 13.19
N ASN A 411 -0.34 26.39 13.46
CA ASN A 411 -1.02 27.16 12.42
C ASN A 411 -0.04 27.67 11.34
N ASN A 412 1.12 28.20 11.74
CA ASN A 412 2.13 28.65 10.80
C ASN A 412 2.70 27.47 10.01
N PHE A 413 3.04 26.37 10.67
CA PHE A 413 3.54 25.16 10.01
C PHE A 413 2.57 24.69 8.91
N LEU A 414 1.28 24.58 9.21
CA LEU A 414 0.25 24.16 8.26
C LEU A 414 0.13 25.12 7.08
N LYS A 415 0.10 26.44 7.34
CA LYS A 415 0.06 27.47 6.29
C LYS A 415 1.26 27.37 5.34
N HIS A 416 2.47 27.19 5.87
CA HIS A 416 3.68 27.07 5.05
C HIS A 416 3.70 25.79 4.22
N CYS A 417 3.36 24.65 4.82
CA CYS A 417 3.23 23.38 4.09
C CYS A 417 2.20 23.50 2.97
N LYS A 418 1.03 24.11 3.26
CA LYS A 418 -0.03 24.34 2.27
C LYS A 418 0.44 25.22 1.11
N PHE A 419 1.11 26.34 1.40
CA PHE A 419 1.65 27.24 0.37
C PHE A 419 2.68 26.53 -0.51
N TYR A 420 3.56 25.73 0.09
CA TYR A 420 4.57 25.01 -0.65
C TYR A 420 3.98 23.95 -1.59
N ILE A 421 3.03 23.17 -1.07
CA ILE A 421 2.33 22.15 -1.86
C ILE A 421 1.53 22.81 -2.99
N TRP A 422 0.89 23.95 -2.73
CA TRP A 422 0.21 24.74 -3.75
C TRP A 422 1.16 25.14 -4.90
N GLY A 423 2.36 25.61 -4.58
CA GLY A 423 3.39 25.93 -5.58
C GLY A 423 3.79 24.71 -6.41
N GLN A 424 4.08 23.57 -5.75
CA GLN A 424 4.42 22.32 -6.45
C GLN A 424 3.30 21.86 -7.38
N ASN A 425 2.06 21.85 -6.90
CA ASN A 425 0.90 21.45 -7.71
C ASN A 425 0.74 22.38 -8.91
N THR A 426 0.93 23.69 -8.73
CA THR A 426 0.84 24.67 -9.81
C THR A 426 1.86 24.38 -10.92
N ASP A 427 3.11 24.06 -10.56
CA ASP A 427 4.15 23.72 -11.53
C ASP A 427 3.87 22.40 -12.26
N ILE A 428 3.29 21.43 -11.57
CA ILE A 428 2.88 20.15 -12.18
C ILE A 428 1.72 20.38 -13.15
N LEU A 429 0.69 21.13 -12.74
CA LEU A 429 -0.46 21.43 -13.57
C LEU A 429 -0.08 22.21 -14.84
N LYS A 430 0.87 23.15 -14.75
CA LYS A 430 1.41 23.84 -15.94
C LYS A 430 2.04 22.86 -16.93
N ARG A 431 2.93 21.98 -16.45
CA ARG A 431 3.57 20.95 -17.29
C ARG A 431 2.56 20.01 -17.95
N LEU A 432 1.60 19.51 -17.18
CA LEU A 432 0.54 18.63 -17.73
C LEU A 432 -0.31 19.35 -18.78
N ASN A 433 -0.61 20.64 -18.59
CA ASN A 433 -1.36 21.43 -19.56
C ASN A 433 -0.55 21.72 -20.84
N GLU A 434 0.77 21.84 -20.74
CA GLU A 434 1.66 21.98 -21.90
C GLU A 434 1.77 20.66 -22.68
N GLU A 435 1.93 19.53 -21.98
CA GLU A 435 1.93 18.18 -22.58
C GLU A 435 0.61 17.87 -23.30
N ASN A 436 -0.53 18.24 -22.72
CA ASN A 436 -1.85 18.05 -23.34
C ASN A 436 -2.08 18.93 -24.59
N LYS A 437 -1.28 19.99 -24.78
CA LYS A 437 -1.35 20.88 -25.95
C LYS A 437 -0.35 20.51 -27.04
N ALA A 438 0.61 19.63 -26.77
CA ALA A 438 1.54 19.16 -27.77
C ALA A 438 0.79 18.27 -28.80
N PRO A 439 0.98 18.48 -30.11
CA PRO A 439 0.40 17.58 -31.12
C PRO A 439 0.96 16.16 -30.91
N LYS A 440 0.03 15.19 -30.86
CA LYS A 440 0.34 13.76 -30.68
C LYS A 440 1.04 13.15 -31.89
#